data_AF-A0A919RQ01-F1
#
_entry.id   AF-A0A919RQ01-F1
#
_cell.length_a   1.000
_cell.length_b   1.000
_cell.length_c   1.000
_cell.angle_alpha   90.00
_cell.angle_beta   90.00
_cell.angle_gamma   90.00
#
_symmetry.space_group_name_H-M   'P 1'
#
loop_
_entity.id
_entity.type
_entity.pdbx_description
1 polymer ?
#
loop_
_entity_poly.entity_id
_entity_poly.type
_entity_poly.pdbx_seq_one_letter_code
_entity_poly.pdbx_strand_id
1 'polypeptide(L)'
;MGLCLFPGDGESDGPDACFSYGEFALFRRRLALAEDFHLEEMQGFGGVRPWKDVRTALEPLLNHPDDHSRSLSPLECEAIVARLENILLEWVSSESSDFELKEHIRDARKVIAVMHVCIQKNVELCLM
;
A
#
# COMPACT_ATOMS: atom_id res chain seq x y z
N MET A 1 1.41 -15.50 -10.79
CA MET A 1 1.74 -15.34 -9.36
C MET A 1 1.60 -13.87 -9.04
N GLY A 2 0.90 -13.54 -7.96
CA GLY A 2 0.55 -12.18 -7.57
C GLY A 2 0.91 -11.96 -6.11
N LEU A 3 0.41 -10.87 -5.54
CA LEU A 3 0.57 -10.52 -4.13
C LEU A 3 -0.81 -10.21 -3.54
N CYS A 4 -1.13 -10.85 -2.43
CA CYS A 4 -2.35 -10.68 -1.66
C CYS A 4 -2.00 -10.18 -0.25
N LEU A 5 -2.66 -9.10 0.15
CA LEU A 5 -2.61 -8.60 1.52
C LEU A 5 -3.81 -9.15 2.28
N PHE A 6 -3.58 -9.71 3.46
CA PHE A 6 -4.61 -10.26 4.33
C PHE A 6 -4.22 -10.14 5.80
N PRO A 7 -5.20 -10.07 6.71
CA PRO A 7 -4.93 -10.10 8.15
C PRO A 7 -4.34 -11.44 8.57
N GLY A 8 -3.32 -11.42 9.42
CA GLY A 8 -2.71 -12.60 10.03
C GLY A 8 -3.55 -13.20 11.17
N ASP A 9 -4.87 -13.01 11.18
CA ASP A 9 -5.79 -13.57 12.17
C ASP A 9 -6.12 -15.06 11.92
N GLY A 10 -5.71 -15.59 10.77
CA GLY A 10 -5.97 -16.98 10.38
C GLY A 10 -7.42 -17.25 9.98
N GLU A 11 -8.22 -16.19 9.82
CA GLU A 11 -9.62 -16.30 9.38
C GLU A 11 -9.70 -16.09 7.86
N SER A 12 -10.19 -17.10 7.16
CA SER A 12 -10.32 -17.07 5.69
C SER A 12 -11.51 -16.25 5.16
N ASP A 13 -12.31 -15.66 6.05
CA ASP A 13 -13.52 -14.88 5.71
C ASP A 13 -13.29 -13.36 5.78
N GLY A 14 -12.06 -12.93 6.08
CA GLY A 14 -11.67 -11.52 6.12
C GLY A 14 -11.54 -10.90 4.74
N PRO A 15 -11.56 -9.55 4.63
CA PRO A 15 -11.23 -8.87 3.40
C PRO A 15 -9.78 -9.16 3.02
N ASP A 16 -9.56 -9.51 1.75
CA ASP A 16 -8.25 -9.63 1.12
C ASP A 16 -8.08 -8.60 0.00
N ALA A 17 -6.83 -8.21 -0.25
CA ALA A 17 -6.47 -7.34 -1.36
C ALA A 17 -5.41 -8.02 -2.22
N CYS A 18 -5.87 -8.72 -3.26
CA CYS A 18 -5.01 -9.38 -4.24
C CYS A 18 -4.71 -8.50 -5.46
N PHE A 19 -3.45 -8.56 -5.88
CA PHE A 19 -2.86 -7.82 -6.98
C PHE A 19 -1.99 -8.75 -7.83
N SER A 20 -1.85 -8.49 -9.11
CA SER A 20 -0.67 -8.97 -9.85
C SER A 20 0.57 -8.16 -9.46
N TYR A 21 1.78 -8.72 -9.66
CA TYR A 21 3.02 -7.97 -9.40
C TYR A 21 3.10 -6.67 -10.20
N GLY A 22 2.55 -6.64 -11.42
CA GLY A 22 2.47 -5.43 -12.24
C GLY A 22 1.54 -4.38 -11.64
N GLU A 23 0.33 -4.77 -11.27
CA GLU A 23 -0.65 -3.87 -10.63
C GLU A 23 -0.12 -3.31 -9.32
N PHE A 24 0.49 -4.16 -8.49
CA PHE A 24 1.05 -3.71 -7.22
C PHE A 24 2.23 -2.76 -7.41
N ALA A 25 3.11 -3.01 -8.39
CA ALA A 25 4.18 -2.10 -8.73
C ALA A 25 3.66 -0.73 -9.23
N LEU A 26 2.61 -0.73 -10.07
CA LEU A 26 1.96 0.50 -10.53
C LEU A 26 1.31 1.25 -9.37
N PHE A 27 0.62 0.52 -8.48
CA PHE A 27 0.00 1.08 -7.28
C PHE A 27 1.05 1.75 -6.37
N ARG A 28 2.18 1.07 -6.08
CA ARG A 28 3.30 1.65 -5.31
C ARG A 28 3.86 2.92 -5.97
N ARG A 29 4.05 2.91 -7.30
CA ARG A 29 4.50 4.09 -8.04
C ARG A 29 3.53 5.25 -7.92
N ARG A 30 2.23 4.97 -8.02
CA ARG A 30 1.19 6.00 -7.91
C ARG A 30 1.15 6.62 -6.52
N LEU A 31 1.31 5.81 -5.47
CA LEU A 31 1.44 6.29 -4.10
C LEU A 31 2.67 7.17 -3.90
N ALA A 32 3.82 6.77 -4.44
CA ALA A 32 5.03 7.58 -4.40
C ALA A 32 4.84 8.95 -5.06
N LEU A 33 4.18 8.98 -6.24
CA LEU A 33 3.85 10.23 -6.93
C LEU A 33 2.93 11.14 -6.11
N ALA A 34 1.98 10.57 -5.36
CA ALA A 34 1.12 11.34 -4.46
C ALA A 34 1.89 11.91 -3.24
N GLU A 35 3.03 11.31 -2.90
CA GLU A 35 3.97 11.77 -1.88
C GLU A 35 5.06 12.69 -2.45
N ASP A 36 4.94 13.12 -3.71
CA ASP A 36 5.88 14.00 -4.41
C ASP A 36 7.27 13.36 -4.65
N PHE A 37 7.35 12.04 -4.79
CA PHE A 37 8.60 11.37 -5.16
C PHE A 37 8.42 10.22 -6.15
N HIS A 38 9.51 9.85 -6.83
CA HIS A 38 9.50 8.76 -7.81
C HIS A 38 10.06 7.49 -7.19
N LEU A 39 9.27 6.41 -7.20
CA LEU A 39 9.69 5.12 -6.63
C LEU A 39 10.92 4.55 -7.35
N GLU A 40 11.04 4.75 -8.66
CA GLU A 40 12.17 4.27 -9.47
C GLU A 40 13.53 4.88 -9.08
N GLU A 41 13.53 6.04 -8.42
CA GLU A 41 14.75 6.67 -7.91
C GLU A 41 15.23 6.04 -6.60
N MET A 42 14.36 5.28 -5.93
CA MET A 42 14.65 4.69 -4.63
C MET A 42 15.47 3.41 -4.73
N GLN A 43 16.30 3.19 -3.72
CA GLN A 43 17.07 1.97 -3.56
C GLN A 43 16.12 0.76 -3.44
N GLY A 44 16.37 -0.27 -4.27
CA GLY A 44 15.50 -1.45 -4.40
C GLY A 44 14.58 -1.43 -5.63
N PHE A 45 14.37 -0.26 -6.24
CA PHE A 45 13.46 -0.08 -7.39
C PHE A 45 14.16 0.38 -8.68
N GLY A 46 15.49 0.43 -8.68
CA GLY A 46 16.33 0.80 -9.84
C GLY A 46 17.22 2.02 -9.58
N GLY A 47 16.96 2.78 -8.53
CA GLY A 47 17.72 3.99 -8.19
C GLY A 47 18.66 3.83 -7.01
N VAL A 48 19.25 4.96 -6.61
CA VAL A 48 20.28 5.05 -5.56
C VAL A 48 19.84 5.92 -4.37
N ARG A 49 18.66 6.53 -4.43
CA ARG A 49 18.16 7.39 -3.35
C ARG A 49 17.76 6.51 -2.15
N PRO A 50 18.32 6.76 -0.96
CA PRO A 50 18.03 5.94 0.20
C PRO A 50 16.67 6.33 0.81
N TRP A 51 15.93 5.34 1.31
CA TRP A 51 14.62 5.55 1.95
C TRP A 51 14.67 6.53 3.14
N LYS A 52 15.80 6.60 3.86
CA LYS A 52 16.03 7.57 4.95
C LYS A 52 15.85 9.05 4.55
N ASP A 53 15.97 9.37 3.26
CA ASP A 53 15.83 10.73 2.74
C ASP A 53 14.36 11.07 2.39
N VAL A 54 13.45 10.09 2.48
CA VAL A 54 12.01 10.26 2.26
C VAL A 54 11.30 10.08 3.60
N ARG A 55 10.59 11.11 4.06
CA ARG A 55 9.76 11.01 5.27
C ARG A 55 8.32 10.74 4.88
N THR A 56 7.98 9.48 4.64
CA THR A 56 6.61 9.05 4.37
C THR A 56 6.17 7.94 5.32
N ALA A 57 4.93 8.03 5.79
CA ALA A 57 4.29 6.96 6.56
C ALA A 57 4.04 5.70 5.71
N LEU A 58 4.12 5.81 4.38
CA LEU A 58 3.95 4.70 3.44
C LEU A 58 5.23 3.89 3.23
N GLU A 59 6.39 4.30 3.76
CA GLU A 59 7.66 3.61 3.58
C GLU A 59 7.56 2.11 3.90
N PRO A 60 6.94 1.67 5.00
CA PRO A 60 6.84 0.25 5.31
C PRO A 60 6.04 -0.57 4.30
N LEU A 61 5.10 0.06 3.57
CA LEU A 61 4.31 -0.57 2.50
C LEU A 61 5.04 -0.53 1.14
N LEU A 62 5.67 0.61 0.84
CA LEU A 62 6.34 0.85 -0.44
C LEU A 62 7.66 0.09 -0.53
N ASN A 63 8.45 0.08 0.54
CA ASN A 63 9.72 -0.65 0.65
C ASN A 63 9.53 -2.05 1.27
N HIS A 64 8.31 -2.59 1.21
CA HIS A 64 8.03 -3.91 1.72
C HIS A 64 8.63 -4.97 0.78
N PRO A 65 9.39 -5.96 1.29
CA PRO A 65 9.93 -7.01 0.45
C PRO A 65 8.83 -8.01 0.04
N ASP A 66 8.69 -8.24 -1.27
CA ASP A 66 7.67 -9.14 -1.82
C ASP A 66 7.96 -10.64 -1.55
N ASP A 67 8.95 -10.95 -0.71
CA ASP A 67 9.42 -12.30 -0.38
C ASP A 67 8.76 -12.92 0.87
N HIS A 68 7.70 -12.28 1.37
CA HIS A 68 6.92 -12.73 2.54
C HIS A 68 7.72 -12.77 3.85
N SER A 69 8.91 -12.18 3.89
CA SER A 69 9.80 -12.25 5.06
C SER A 69 9.38 -11.33 6.21
N ARG A 70 8.50 -10.36 5.94
CA ARG A 70 8.08 -9.33 6.89
C ARG A 70 6.57 -9.16 6.87
N SER A 71 5.96 -9.09 8.04
CA SER A 71 4.58 -8.61 8.20
C SER A 71 4.58 -7.15 8.65
N LEU A 72 3.49 -6.42 8.39
CA LEU A 72 3.32 -5.06 8.93
C LEU A 72 2.60 -5.11 10.26
N SER A 73 3.12 -4.37 11.24
CA SER A 73 2.48 -4.27 12.55
C SER A 73 1.19 -3.44 12.48
N PRO A 74 0.23 -3.64 13.41
CA PRO A 74 -0.99 -2.83 13.47
C PRO A 74 -0.73 -1.32 13.53
N LEU A 75 0.34 -0.91 14.23
CA LEU A 75 0.73 0.50 14.36
C LEU A 75 1.21 1.09 13.02
N GLU A 76 1.96 0.31 12.24
CA GLU A 76 2.36 0.70 10.89
C GLU A 76 1.15 0.76 9.97
N CYS A 77 0.24 -0.22 10.05
CA CYS A 77 -1.02 -0.21 9.31
C CYS A 77 -1.83 1.06 9.60
N GLU A 78 -1.92 1.50 10.86
CA GLU A 78 -2.63 2.73 11.24
C GLU A 78 -2.01 3.98 10.59
N ALA A 79 -0.68 4.11 10.66
CA ALA A 79 0.03 5.22 10.03
C ALA A 79 -0.13 5.22 8.50
N ILE A 80 -0.08 4.04 7.88
CA ILE A 80 -0.27 3.86 6.44
C ILE A 80 -1.71 4.21 6.04
N VAL A 81 -2.71 3.69 6.75
CA VAL A 81 -4.13 3.95 6.48
C VAL A 81 -4.44 5.42 6.55
N ALA A 82 -4.00 6.12 7.60
CA ALA A 82 -4.22 7.55 7.73
C ALA A 82 -3.63 8.33 6.54
N ARG A 83 -2.49 7.90 6.02
CA ARG A 83 -1.89 8.53 4.84
C ARG A 83 -2.58 8.16 3.54
N LEU A 84 -2.96 6.89 3.36
CA LEU A 84 -3.72 6.42 2.20
C LEU A 84 -5.09 7.09 2.09
N GLU A 85 -5.80 7.30 3.20
CA GLU A 85 -7.09 7.99 3.22
C GLU A 85 -6.96 9.44 2.76
N ASN A 86 -5.90 10.15 3.18
CA ASN A 86 -5.62 11.50 2.71
C ASN A 86 -5.37 11.54 1.18
N ILE A 87 -4.55 10.63 0.67
CA ILE A 87 -4.27 10.51 -0.77
C ILE A 87 -5.55 10.16 -1.54
N LEU A 88 -6.37 9.26 -0.99
CA LEU A 88 -7.64 8.84 -1.58
C LEU A 88 -8.62 10.01 -1.69
N LEU A 89 -8.69 10.88 -0.68
CA LEU A 89 -9.52 12.08 -0.71
C LEU A 89 -9.08 13.00 -1.86
N GLU A 90 -7.78 13.24 -2.03
CA GLU A 90 -7.25 14.04 -3.13
C GLU A 90 -7.57 13.42 -4.50
N TRP A 91 -7.40 12.10 -4.66
CA TRP A 91 -7.72 11.41 -5.91
C TRP A 91 -9.20 11.43 -6.25
N VAL A 92 -10.08 11.29 -5.26
CA VAL A 92 -11.53 11.33 -5.44
C VAL A 92 -12.00 12.76 -5.76
N SER A 93 -11.38 13.78 -5.16
CA SER A 93 -11.69 15.18 -5.45
C SER A 93 -11.13 15.66 -6.79
N SER A 94 -10.14 14.98 -7.36
CA SER A 94 -9.68 15.25 -8.71
C SER A 94 -10.77 14.85 -9.71
N GLU A 95 -11.36 15.82 -10.42
CA GLU A 95 -12.37 15.60 -11.47
C GLU A 95 -11.82 14.89 -12.73
N SER A 96 -10.71 14.16 -12.60
CA SER A 96 -10.09 13.44 -13.71
C SER A 96 -10.96 12.26 -14.13
N SER A 97 -11.31 12.21 -15.41
CA SER A 97 -12.00 11.07 -16.05
C SER A 97 -11.05 9.90 -16.33
N ASP A 98 -9.92 9.85 -15.62
CA ASP A 98 -8.86 8.87 -15.79
C ASP A 98 -9.33 7.51 -15.27
N PHE A 99 -9.40 6.53 -16.18
CA PHE A 99 -9.83 5.17 -15.85
C PHE A 99 -8.82 4.50 -14.91
N GLU A 100 -7.52 4.76 -15.11
CA GLU A 100 -6.44 4.19 -14.30
C GLU A 100 -6.52 4.73 -12.87
N LEU A 101 -6.87 6.01 -12.69
CA LEU A 101 -7.08 6.58 -11.36
C LEU A 101 -8.23 5.90 -10.61
N LYS A 102 -9.33 5.56 -11.29
CA LYS A 102 -10.47 4.88 -10.67
C LYS A 102 -10.09 3.47 -10.20
N GLU A 103 -9.23 2.78 -10.92
CA GLU A 103 -8.70 1.48 -10.50
C GLU A 103 -7.82 1.64 -9.26
N HIS A 104 -6.88 2.59 -9.26
CA HIS A 104 -6.06 2.88 -8.09
C HIS A 104 -6.86 3.31 -6.85
N ILE A 105 -7.95 4.07 -7.03
CA ILE A 105 -8.88 4.41 -5.95
C ILE A 105 -9.55 3.15 -5.38
N ARG A 106 -9.97 2.21 -6.24
CA ARG A 106 -10.56 0.94 -5.80
C ARG A 106 -9.54 0.10 -5.05
N ASP A 107 -8.32 0.05 -5.53
CA ASP A 107 -7.21 -0.69 -4.95
C ASP A 107 -6.82 -0.14 -3.58
N ALA A 108 -6.67 1.18 -3.47
CA ALA A 108 -6.42 1.85 -2.19
C ALA A 108 -7.53 1.54 -1.17
N ARG A 109 -8.80 1.57 -1.59
CA ARG A 109 -9.93 1.22 -0.71
C ARG A 109 -9.87 -0.23 -0.21
N LYS A 110 -9.50 -1.17 -1.08
CA LYS A 110 -9.30 -2.58 -0.66
C LYS A 110 -8.21 -2.68 0.38
N VAL A 111 -7.02 -2.11 0.10
CA VAL A 111 -5.88 -2.14 1.02
C VAL A 111 -6.23 -1.50 2.37
N ILE A 112 -6.89 -0.34 2.36
CA ILE A 112 -7.38 0.34 3.57
C ILE A 112 -8.35 -0.56 4.35
N ALA A 113 -9.28 -1.25 3.69
CA ALA A 113 -10.22 -2.15 4.35
C ALA A 113 -9.51 -3.32 5.06
N VAL A 114 -8.53 -3.95 4.40
CA VAL A 114 -7.71 -5.02 5.00
C VAL A 114 -6.93 -4.50 6.21
N MET A 115 -6.28 -3.34 6.06
CA MET A 115 -5.51 -2.73 7.15
C MET A 115 -6.40 -2.31 8.33
N HIS A 116 -7.62 -1.81 8.10
CA HIS A 116 -8.58 -1.52 9.17
C HIS A 116 -8.93 -2.77 9.98
N VAL A 117 -9.09 -3.93 9.32
CA VAL A 117 -9.30 -5.20 10.05
C VAL A 117 -8.07 -5.56 10.88
N CYS A 118 -6.87 -5.38 10.33
CA CYS A 118 -5.61 -5.62 11.06
C CYS A 118 -5.51 -4.74 12.32
N ILE A 119 -5.89 -3.47 12.21
CA ILE A 119 -5.91 -2.51 13.33
C ILE A 119 -6.98 -2.91 14.36
N GLN A 120 -8.21 -3.18 13.91
CA GLN A 120 -9.33 -3.52 14.79
C GLN A 120 -9.11 -4.82 15.58
N LYS A 121 -8.57 -5.84 14.91
CA LYS A 121 -8.24 -7.12 15.54
C LYS A 121 -6.87 -7.12 16.23
N ASN A 122 -6.10 -6.04 16.06
CA ASN A 122 -4.71 -5.89 16.52
C ASN A 122 -3.83 -7.09 16.09
N VAL A 123 -3.91 -7.42 14.80
CA VAL A 123 -3.13 -8.49 14.15
C VAL A 123 -2.20 -7.92 13.09
N GLU A 124 -1.13 -8.63 12.79
CA GLU A 124 -0.18 -8.24 11.76
C GLU A 124 -0.80 -8.41 10.36
N LEU A 125 -0.41 -7.56 9.42
CA LEU A 125 -0.78 -7.70 8.01
C LEU A 125 0.26 -8.56 7.30
N CYS A 126 -0.20 -9.66 6.72
CA CYS A 126 0.61 -10.56 5.91
C CYS A 126 0.48 -10.21 4.43
N LEU A 127 1.58 -10.35 3.69
CA LEU A 127 1.61 -10.20 2.23
C LEU A 127 2.09 -11.52 1.64
N MET A 128 1.25 -12.24 0.88
CA MET A 128 1.53 -13.56 0.26
C MET A 128 1.18 -13.62 -1.22
#